data_AF-A0A8T5TMF0-F1
#
_entry.id   AF-A0A8T5TMF0-F1
#
_cell.length_a   1.000
_cell.length_b   1.000
_cell.length_c   1.000
_cell.angle_alpha   90.00
_cell.angle_beta   90.00
_cell.angle_gamma   90.00
#
_symmetry.space_group_name_H-M   'P 1'
#
loop_
_entity.id
_entity.type
_entity.pdbx_description
1 polymer ?
#
loop_
_entity_poly.entity_id
_entity_poly.type
_entity_poly.pdbx_seq_one_letter_code
_entity_poly.pdbx_strand_id
1 'polypeptide(L)'
;DKRPWLIPILLVVFGITPLPDSLMFMPLGVIGYSPKKTMIWNVVGKFLMMIAVAILGIFLFDLLLMIPGFGSEGEAGWIIGVGVLYVSWLIMYLMTRKPKDTKINK
;
A
#
# COMPACT_ATOMS: atom_id res chain seq x y z
N ASP A 1 -26.02 21.77 -12.05
CA ASP A 1 -25.84 22.36 -10.72
C ASP A 1 -26.08 21.34 -9.58
N LYS A 2 -25.43 20.17 -9.65
CA LYS A 2 -25.46 19.16 -8.56
C LYS A 2 -24.04 19.01 -8.07
N ARG A 3 -23.63 19.88 -7.14
CA ARG A 3 -22.32 19.83 -6.49
C ARG A 3 -22.33 18.60 -5.59
N PRO A 4 -21.65 17.48 -5.93
CA PRO A 4 -21.69 16.30 -5.09
C PRO A 4 -20.77 16.58 -3.91
N TRP A 5 -21.37 17.04 -2.82
CA TRP A 5 -20.76 17.21 -1.49
C TRP A 5 -19.92 15.99 -1.05
N LEU A 6 -20.21 14.81 -1.63
CA LEU A 6 -19.53 13.55 -1.36
C LEU A 6 -18.11 13.45 -1.96
N ILE A 7 -17.73 14.28 -2.94
CA ILE A 7 -16.41 14.24 -3.58
C ILE A 7 -15.23 14.37 -2.57
N PRO A 8 -15.20 15.37 -1.68
CA PRO A 8 -14.11 15.50 -0.70
C PRO A 8 -14.06 14.33 0.29
N ILE A 9 -15.21 13.79 0.69
CA ILE A 9 -15.27 12.61 1.58
C ILE A 9 -14.70 11.38 0.85
N LEU A 10 -15.07 11.18 -0.42
CA LEU A 10 -14.54 10.10 -1.24
C LEU A 10 -13.02 10.20 -1.38
N LEU A 11 -12.50 11.40 -1.62
CA LEU A 11 -11.07 11.67 -1.74
C LEU A 11 -10.31 11.35 -0.45
N VAL A 12 -10.88 11.67 0.71
CA VAL A 12 -10.24 11.35 1.98
C VAL A 12 -10.30 9.85 2.25
N VAL A 13 -11.45 9.20 2.08
CA VAL A 13 -11.61 7.74 2.32
C VAL A 13 -10.72 6.91 1.40
N PHE A 14 -10.70 7.22 0.10
CA PHE A 14 -9.80 6.54 -0.83
C PHE A 14 -8.33 6.99 -0.66
N GLY A 15 -8.07 8.17 -0.09
CA GLY A 15 -6.71 8.64 0.18
C GLY A 15 -6.09 7.95 1.40
N ILE A 16 -6.93 7.46 2.31
CA ILE A 16 -6.55 6.59 3.43
C ILE A 16 -6.19 5.19 2.95
N THR A 17 -6.74 4.74 1.82
CA THR A 17 -6.32 3.48 1.19
C THR A 17 -5.01 3.68 0.41
N PRO A 18 -4.13 2.66 0.31
CA PRO A 18 -2.89 2.71 -0.48
C PRO A 18 -3.18 2.70 -2.00
N LEU A 19 -4.08 3.56 -2.47
CA LEU A 19 -4.48 3.66 -3.87
C LEU A 19 -3.54 4.61 -4.64
N PRO A 20 -3.20 4.29 -5.90
CA PRO A 20 -2.42 5.19 -6.74
C PRO A 20 -3.23 6.45 -7.12
N ASP A 21 -2.62 7.62 -6.93
CA ASP A 21 -3.22 8.94 -7.19
C ASP A 21 -3.89 9.04 -8.56
N SER A 22 -3.28 8.43 -9.58
CA SER A 22 -3.77 8.43 -10.95
C SER A 22 -5.20 7.89 -11.08
N LEU A 23 -5.61 6.96 -10.22
CA LEU A 23 -6.98 6.41 -10.21
C LEU A 23 -8.00 7.40 -9.62
N MET A 24 -7.58 8.33 -8.76
CA MET A 24 -8.45 9.39 -8.25
C MET A 24 -8.56 10.57 -9.21
N PHE A 25 -7.44 10.95 -9.84
CA PHE A 25 -7.42 12.10 -10.74
C PHE A 25 -8.20 11.86 -12.04
N MET A 26 -8.25 10.61 -12.53
CA MET A 26 -9.00 10.25 -13.75
C MET A 26 -10.50 10.58 -13.66
N PRO A 27 -11.28 10.06 -12.68
CA PRO A 27 -12.72 10.38 -12.58
C PRO A 27 -12.96 11.85 -12.23
N LEU A 28 -12.10 12.49 -11.42
CA LEU A 28 -12.27 13.89 -11.04
C LEU A 28 -12.01 14.87 -12.19
N GLY A 29 -11.12 14.50 -13.11
CA GLY A 29 -10.94 15.19 -14.38
C GLY A 29 -12.20 15.14 -15.25
N VAL A 30 -12.87 13.98 -15.33
CA VAL A 30 -14.12 13.79 -16.10
C VAL A 30 -15.27 14.64 -15.52
N ILE A 31 -15.32 14.81 -14.19
CA ILE A 31 -16.37 15.59 -13.50
C ILE A 31 -16.08 17.10 -13.54
N GLY A 32 -14.94 17.53 -14.08
CA GLY A 32 -14.54 18.94 -14.14
C GLY A 32 -14.28 19.56 -12.77
N TYR A 33 -13.90 18.75 -11.77
CA TYR A 33 -13.59 19.26 -10.43
C TYR A 33 -12.24 19.98 -10.44
N SER A 34 -12.13 21.09 -9.71
CA SER A 34 -10.94 21.92 -9.81
C SER A 34 -9.69 21.18 -9.27
N PRO A 35 -8.61 21.06 -10.06
CA PRO A 35 -7.45 20.25 -9.71
C PRO A 35 -6.76 20.75 -8.44
N LYS A 36 -6.80 22.07 -8.19
CA LYS A 36 -6.26 22.68 -6.96
C LYS A 36 -6.96 22.16 -5.70
N LYS A 37 -8.29 22.00 -5.72
CA LYS A 37 -9.04 21.49 -4.56
C LYS A 37 -8.80 20.00 -4.38
N THR A 38 -8.79 19.22 -5.46
CA THR A 38 -8.48 17.78 -5.41
C THR A 38 -7.12 17.51 -4.79
N MET A 39 -6.10 18.28 -5.18
CA MET A 39 -4.75 18.11 -4.65
C MET A 39 -4.69 18.32 -3.13
N ILE A 40 -5.35 19.36 -2.60
CA ILE A 40 -5.37 19.62 -1.15
C ILE A 40 -6.03 18.46 -0.40
N TRP A 41 -7.19 17.99 -0.87
CA TRP A 41 -7.89 16.87 -0.23
C TRP A 41 -7.12 15.55 -0.33
N ASN A 42 -6.41 15.32 -1.44
CA ASN A 42 -5.57 14.13 -1.60
C ASN A 42 -4.34 14.16 -0.67
N VAL A 43 -3.69 15.31 -0.52
CA VAL A 43 -2.58 15.48 0.43
C VAL A 43 -3.04 15.20 1.86
N VAL A 44 -4.23 15.69 2.25
CA VAL A 44 -4.80 15.39 3.57
C VAL A 44 -5.07 13.89 3.75
N GLY A 45 -5.67 13.24 2.74
CA GLY A 45 -5.92 11.80 2.75
C GLY A 45 -4.63 10.99 2.92
N LYS A 46 -3.59 11.33 2.16
CA LYS A 46 -2.28 10.68 2.25
C LYS A 46 -1.56 10.91 3.55
N PHE A 47 -1.64 12.12 4.09
CA PHE A 47 -1.06 12.42 5.39
C PHE A 47 -1.70 11.56 6.48
N LEU A 48 -3.02 11.39 6.43
CA LEU A 48 -3.75 10.51 7.35
C LEU A 48 -3.39 9.03 7.14
N MET A 49 -3.20 8.61 5.89
CA MET A 49 -2.73 7.27 5.54
C MET A 49 -1.34 6.98 6.12
N MET A 50 -0.40 7.92 5.99
CA MET A 50 0.94 7.80 6.55
C MET A 50 0.92 7.69 8.07
N ILE A 51 0.08 8.48 8.75
CA ILE A 51 -0.10 8.40 10.20
C ILE A 51 -0.68 7.04 10.59
N ALA A 52 -1.73 6.57 9.91
CA ALA A 52 -2.34 5.28 10.19
C ALA A 52 -1.34 4.13 10.00
N VAL A 53 -0.58 4.14 8.90
CA VAL A 53 0.47 3.15 8.64
C VAL A 53 1.58 3.22 9.68
N ALA A 54 2.01 4.40 10.11
CA ALA A 54 3.04 4.53 11.14
C ALA A 54 2.59 3.95 12.48
N ILE A 55 1.37 4.26 12.92
CA ILE A 55 0.80 3.73 14.16
C ILE A 55 0.64 2.21 14.08
N LEU A 56 0.09 1.70 12.97
CA LEU A 56 -0.04 0.26 12.74
C LEU A 56 1.33 -0.42 12.67
N GLY A 57 2.32 0.23 12.06
CA GLY A 57 3.69 -0.26 11.95
C GLY A 57 4.34 -0.46 13.31
N ILE A 58 4.19 0.50 14.24
CA ILE A 58 4.70 0.37 15.61
C ILE A 58 4.05 -0.83 16.31
N PHE A 59 2.71 -0.94 16.23
CA PHE A 59 1.99 -2.05 16.85
C PHE A 59 2.37 -3.41 16.26
N LEU A 60 2.52 -3.49 14.93
CA LEU A 60 2.99 -4.68 14.23
C LEU A 60 4.43 -5.04 14.60
N PHE A 61 5.31 -4.06 14.76
CA PHE A 61 6.69 -4.29 15.17
C PHE A 61 6.77 -4.82 16.59
N ASP A 62 6.00 -4.25 17.52
CA ASP A 62 5.91 -4.76 18.90
C ASP A 62 5.35 -6.18 18.95
N LEU A 63 4.32 -6.49 18.14
CA LEU A 63 3.78 -7.85 18.00
C LEU A 63 4.82 -8.81 17.41
N LEU A 64 5.61 -8.35 16.44
CA LEU A 64 6.66 -9.14 15.80
C LEU A 64 7.78 -9.47 16.78
N LEU A 65 8.19 -8.50 17.60
CA LEU A 65 9.20 -8.69 18.65
C LEU A 65 8.71 -9.61 19.78
N MET A 66 7.40 -9.67 20.03
CA MET A 66 6.80 -10.62 20.99
C MET A 66 6.90 -12.08 20.52
N ILE A 67 7.04 -12.33 19.21
CA ILE A 67 7.24 -13.68 18.68
C ILE A 67 8.69 -14.12 18.98
N PRO A 68 8.89 -15.20 19.77
CA PRO A 68 10.23 -15.69 20.07
C PRO A 68 10.96 -16.07 18.78
N GLY A 69 12.10 -15.42 18.54
CA GLY A 69 12.95 -15.61 17.34
C GLY A 69 12.87 -14.49 16.29
N PHE A 70 11.91 -13.56 16.34
CA PHE A 70 11.91 -12.39 15.45
C PHE A 70 12.68 -11.18 16.01
N GLY A 71 12.81 -11.08 17.34
CA GLY A 71 13.49 -9.98 18.02
C GLY A 71 14.54 -10.39 19.06
N SER A 72 14.75 -11.69 19.27
CA SER A 72 15.70 -12.17 20.28
C SER A 72 17.11 -12.25 19.70
N GLU A 73 18.08 -11.62 20.38
CA GLU A 73 19.54 -11.88 20.29
C GLU A 73 19.92 -13.34 20.68
N GLY A 74 18.95 -14.25 20.72
CA GLY A 74 19.16 -15.66 20.99
C GLY A 74 19.55 -16.43 19.74
N GLU A 75 20.21 -17.57 19.95
CA GLU A 75 20.69 -18.50 18.92
C GLU A 75 19.60 -19.03 17.96
N ALA A 76 18.32 -18.72 18.15
CA ALA A 76 17.24 -19.10 17.24
C ALA A 76 16.88 -18.00 16.21
N GLY A 77 17.28 -16.74 16.44
CA GLY A 77 16.89 -15.62 15.58
C GLY A 77 17.48 -15.68 14.17
N TRP A 78 18.72 -16.18 14.05
CA TRP A 78 19.37 -16.35 12.75
C TRP A 78 18.65 -17.37 11.86
N ILE A 79 18.04 -18.42 12.44
CA ILE A 79 17.32 -19.46 11.70
C ILE A 79 16.07 -18.85 11.03
N ILE A 80 15.32 -18.05 11.78
CA ILE A 80 14.13 -17.37 11.26
C ILE A 80 14.52 -16.34 10.20
N GLY A 81 15.58 -15.56 10.44
CA GLY A 81 16.09 -14.58 9.47
C GLY A 81 16.53 -15.21 8.15
N VAL A 82 17.28 -16.33 8.21
CA VAL A 82 17.67 -17.10 7.02
C VAL A 82 16.43 -17.66 6.31
N GLY A 83 15.43 -18.14 7.04
CA GLY A 83 14.16 -18.61 6.49
C GLY A 83 13.44 -17.51 5.70
N VAL A 84 13.28 -16.32 6.28
CA VAL A 84 12.64 -15.16 5.63
C VAL A 84 13.41 -14.72 4.38
N LEU A 85 14.74 -14.74 4.40
CA LEU A 85 15.56 -14.47 3.22
C LEU A 85 15.29 -15.47 2.08
N TYR A 86 15.22 -16.76 2.41
CA TYR A 86 14.97 -17.80 1.41
C TYR A 86 13.57 -17.67 0.79
N VAL A 87 12.55 -17.35 1.61
CA VAL A 87 11.20 -17.07 1.12
C VAL A 87 11.17 -15.83 0.23
N SER A 88 11.86 -14.75 0.61
CA SER A 88 11.94 -13.52 -0.18
C SER A 88 12.60 -13.78 -1.53
N TRP A 89 13.68 -14.56 -1.55
CA TRP A 89 14.34 -15.00 -2.78
C TRP A 89 13.42 -15.86 -3.65
N LEU A 90 12.67 -16.79 -3.07
CA LEU A 90 11.69 -17.61 -3.78
C LEU A 90 10.63 -16.75 -4.47
N ILE A 91 10.07 -15.75 -3.76
CA ILE A 91 9.07 -14.84 -4.32
C ILE A 91 9.66 -14.05 -5.49
N MET A 92 10.88 -13.50 -5.34
CA MET A 92 11.56 -12.80 -6.41
C MET A 92 11.78 -13.70 -7.63
N TYR A 93 12.21 -14.95 -7.40
CA TYR A 93 12.37 -15.95 -8.46
C TYR A 93 11.06 -16.28 -9.17
N LEU A 94 9.96 -16.42 -8.43
CA LEU A 94 8.63 -16.66 -9.00
C LEU A 94 8.13 -15.46 -9.81
N MET A 95 8.37 -14.23 -9.34
CA MET A 95 8.01 -13.01 -10.07
C MET A 95 8.84 -12.80 -11.35
N THR A 96 10.11 -13.24 -11.37
CA THR A 96 10.94 -13.16 -12.58
C THR A 96 10.69 -14.29 -13.58
N ARG A 97 9.97 -15.36 -13.20
CA ARG A 97 9.47 -16.32 -14.18
C ARG A 97 8.45 -15.61 -15.06
N LYS A 98 8.90 -15.27 -16.28
CA LYS A 98 8.04 -14.67 -17.31
C LYS A 98 6.74 -15.47 -17.41
N PRO A 99 5.57 -14.80 -17.44
CA PRO A 99 4.34 -15.49 -17.80
C PRO A 99 4.60 -16.18 -19.15
N LYS A 100 4.27 -17.48 -19.24
CA LYS A 100 4.30 -18.17 -20.53
C LYS A 100 3.38 -17.38 -21.46
N ASP A 101 3.96 -16.72 -22.46
CA ASP A 101 3.18 -16.04 -23.49
C ASP A 101 2.25 -17.08 -24.12
N THR A 102 0.97 -17.00 -23.73
CA THR A 102 -0.10 -17.78 -24.33
C THR A 102 -0.14 -17.34 -25.78
N LYS A 103 0.39 -18.18 -26.68
CA LYS A 103 0.32 -17.94 -28.12
C LYS A 103 -1.15 -17.83 -28.49
N ILE A 104 -1.61 -16.61 -28.73
CA ILE A 104 -2.92 -16.34 -29.33
C ILE A 104 -2.80 -16.84 -30.77
N ASN A 105 -3.43 -18.00 -31.03
CA ASN A 105 -3.52 -18.56 -32.36
C ASN A 105 -4.46 -17.68 -33.19
N LYS A 106 -4.04 -17.34 -34.41
CA LYS A 106 -4.75 -16.49 -35.37
C LYS A 106 -5.99 -17.18 -35.92
#